data_AF-A0A936SRA6-F1
#
_entry.id   AF-A0A936SRA6-F1
#
_cell.length_a   1.000
_cell.length_b   1.000
_cell.length_c   1.000
_cell.angle_alpha   90.00
_cell.angle_beta   90.00
_cell.angle_gamma   90.00
#
_symmetry.space_group_name_H-M   'P 1'
#
loop_
_entity.id
_entity.type
_entity.pdbx_description
1 polymer ?
#
loop_
_entity_poly.entity_id
_entity_poly.type
_entity_poly.pdbx_seq_one_letter_code
_entity_poly.pdbx_strand_id
1 'polypeptide(L)'
;MPTLRKVAPDTGDTWQPARTKTTRETPPAAWLARPATLFITTYRWRPNDPLSPGDVLRVSAGAIGVVIEVRADGGALLAMACGGERWAGPGEAMERLGRVKGISRIDQAKKMLGGRVHGSTHAWFARVYDGTKTKAACSFSDAVLGGRRAALRAALAYHAAHVGLDASEGIAFI
;
A
#
# COMPACT_ATOMS: atom_id res chain seq x y z
N MET A 1 -10.92 -2.49 28.48
CA MET A 1 -11.76 -3.39 27.66
C MET A 1 -13.00 -2.62 27.22
N PRO A 2 -13.27 -2.43 25.92
CA PRO A 2 -14.53 -1.83 25.52
C PRO A 2 -15.65 -2.85 25.74
N THR A 3 -16.53 -2.58 26.70
CA THR A 3 -17.73 -3.39 26.97
C THR A 3 -18.80 -3.03 25.96
N LEU A 4 -19.10 -3.96 25.06
CA LEU A 4 -20.31 -3.88 24.23
C LEU A 4 -21.52 -3.92 25.17
N ARG A 5 -22.26 -2.81 25.26
CA ARG A 5 -23.54 -2.76 25.98
C ARG A 5 -24.66 -3.07 25.02
N LYS A 6 -25.57 -3.95 25.44
CA LYS A 6 -26.84 -4.21 24.76
C LYS A 6 -27.68 -2.93 24.85
N VAL A 7 -28.04 -2.36 23.71
CA VAL A 7 -28.87 -1.15 23.66
C VAL A 7 -30.33 -1.57 23.77
N ALA A 8 -31.15 -0.75 24.44
CA ALA A 8 -32.59 -0.98 24.54
C ALA A 8 -33.25 -0.88 23.14
N PRO A 9 -34.34 -1.64 22.89
CA PRO A 9 -34.94 -1.76 21.55
C PRO A 9 -35.40 -0.42 20.96
N ASP A 10 -35.97 0.44 21.80
CA ASP A 10 -36.44 1.80 21.48
C ASP A 10 -35.35 2.73 20.94
N THR A 11 -34.11 2.51 21.38
CA THR A 11 -32.95 3.27 20.92
C THR A 11 -32.51 2.81 19.53
N GLY A 12 -32.67 1.52 19.22
CA GLY A 12 -32.35 0.95 17.90
C GLY A 12 -33.25 1.47 16.80
N ASP A 13 -34.51 1.79 17.12
CA ASP A 13 -35.49 2.33 16.17
C ASP A 13 -35.14 3.73 15.66
N THR A 14 -34.27 4.46 16.38
CA THR A 14 -33.75 5.78 15.94
C THR A 14 -32.52 5.67 15.03
N TRP A 15 -31.99 4.46 14.81
CA TRP A 15 -30.78 4.28 14.02
C TRP A 15 -31.15 4.36 12.54
N GLN A 16 -30.69 5.43 11.90
CA GLN A 16 -30.77 5.50 10.44
C GLN A 16 -29.94 4.35 9.85
N PRO A 17 -30.49 3.57 8.91
CA PRO A 17 -29.71 2.56 8.22
C PRO A 17 -28.50 3.25 7.59
N ALA A 18 -27.33 2.62 7.73
CA ALA A 18 -26.10 3.14 7.13
C ALA A 18 -26.38 3.41 5.65
N ARG A 19 -26.11 4.65 5.22
CA ARG A 19 -26.31 5.10 3.84
C ARG A 19 -25.73 4.05 2.91
N THR A 20 -26.57 3.44 2.08
CA THR A 20 -26.15 2.38 1.17
C THR A 20 -25.05 2.95 0.29
N LYS A 21 -23.83 2.41 0.38
CA LYS A 21 -22.70 2.83 -0.46
C LYS A 21 -23.02 2.46 -1.91
N THR A 22 -23.70 3.34 -2.63
CA THR A 22 -23.92 3.25 -4.07
C THR A 22 -22.74 3.90 -4.80
N THR A 23 -21.62 3.22 -4.81
CA THR A 23 -20.63 3.38 -5.87
C THR A 23 -20.13 1.98 -6.16
N ARG A 24 -20.35 1.49 -7.39
CA ARG A 24 -19.76 0.23 -7.82
C ARG A 24 -18.26 0.47 -7.85
N GLU A 25 -17.57 0.15 -6.75
CA GLU A 25 -16.12 0.35 -6.64
C GLU A 25 -15.46 -0.35 -7.82
N THR A 26 -14.64 0.39 -8.57
CA THR A 26 -13.92 -0.18 -9.71
C THR A 26 -13.12 -1.37 -9.20
N PRO A 27 -13.29 -2.58 -9.77
CA PRO A 27 -12.62 -3.77 -9.26
C PRO A 27 -11.11 -3.55 -9.19
N PRO A 28 -10.42 -4.03 -8.15
CA PRO A 28 -8.97 -3.87 -8.00
C PRO A 28 -8.17 -4.23 -9.26
N ALA A 29 -8.59 -5.27 -9.98
CA ALA A 29 -7.94 -5.73 -11.22
C ALA A 29 -8.00 -4.70 -12.37
N ALA A 30 -9.06 -3.90 -12.45
CA ALA A 30 -9.19 -2.89 -13.51
C ALA A 30 -8.19 -1.72 -13.36
N TRP A 31 -7.55 -1.58 -12.19
CA TRP A 31 -6.51 -0.60 -11.95
C TRP A 31 -5.14 -1.00 -12.53
N LEU A 32 -4.91 -2.28 -12.83
CA LEU A 32 -3.65 -2.75 -13.43
C LEU A 32 -3.40 -2.16 -14.82
N ALA A 33 -4.47 -1.92 -15.58
CA ALA A 33 -4.42 -1.35 -16.92
C ALA A 33 -4.26 0.18 -16.94
N ARG A 34 -4.32 0.84 -15.78
CA ARG A 34 -4.25 2.30 -15.66
C ARG A 34 -2.80 2.77 -15.45
N PRO A 35 -2.47 4.00 -15.85
CA PRO A 35 -1.18 4.61 -15.52
C PRO A 35 -0.97 4.63 -14.00
N ALA A 36 0.21 4.18 -13.57
CA ALA A 36 0.63 4.21 -12.17
C ALA A 36 1.73 5.26 -11.98
N THR A 37 1.59 6.06 -10.93
CA THR A 37 2.55 7.12 -10.58
C THR A 37 2.98 6.96 -9.14
N LEU A 38 4.29 6.91 -8.93
CA LEU A 38 4.93 6.87 -7.62
C LEU A 38 5.15 8.29 -7.11
N PHE A 39 4.46 8.62 -6.02
CA PHE A 39 4.73 9.81 -5.22
C PHE A 39 5.52 9.43 -3.98
N ILE A 40 6.53 10.21 -3.64
CA ILE A 40 7.42 9.93 -2.51
C ILE A 40 7.08 10.89 -1.37
N THR A 41 6.96 10.36 -0.16
CA THR A 41 7.03 11.17 1.06
C THR A 41 8.46 11.10 1.60
N THR A 42 9.07 12.26 1.78
CA THR A 42 10.34 12.35 2.49
C THR A 42 10.11 12.04 3.96
N TYR A 43 10.91 11.15 4.50
CA TYR A 43 10.92 10.82 5.93
C TYR A 43 12.36 10.86 6.43
N ARG A 44 12.56 11.24 7.68
CA ARG A 44 13.90 11.32 8.26
C ARG A 44 14.34 9.95 8.73
N TRP A 45 15.21 9.32 7.96
CA TRP A 45 15.83 8.03 8.28
C TRP A 45 17.07 8.22 9.13
N ARG A 46 17.37 7.23 9.96
CA ARG A 46 18.69 7.06 10.56
C ARG A 46 19.53 6.10 9.69
N PRO A 47 20.87 6.24 9.68
CA PRO A 47 21.75 5.38 8.87
C PRO A 47 21.55 3.87 9.06
N ASN A 48 21.08 3.44 10.24
CA ASN A 48 20.90 2.04 10.60
C ASN A 48 19.43 1.59 10.62
N ASP A 49 18.49 2.43 10.14
CA ASP A 49 17.09 2.03 10.09
C ASP A 49 16.92 0.89 9.08
N PRO A 50 16.33 -0.26 9.48
CA PRO A 50 16.15 -1.38 8.57
C PRO A 50 15.27 -0.99 7.38
N LEU A 51 15.50 -1.62 6.23
CA LEU A 51 14.61 -1.49 5.09
C LEU A 51 13.25 -2.08 5.43
N SER A 52 12.21 -1.49 4.86
CA SER A 52 10.83 -1.95 5.03
C SER A 52 10.06 -1.89 3.71
N PRO A 53 9.13 -2.82 3.44
CA PRO A 53 8.27 -2.73 2.27
C PRO A 53 7.56 -1.38 2.17
N GLY A 54 7.65 -0.74 1.01
CA GLY A 54 7.19 0.62 0.74
C GLY A 54 8.27 1.70 0.83
N ASP A 55 9.51 1.35 1.22
CA ASP A 55 10.65 2.25 1.06
C ASP A 55 10.97 2.43 -0.43
N VAL A 56 11.39 3.63 -0.81
CA VAL A 56 11.79 3.96 -2.18
C VAL A 56 13.29 4.18 -2.20
N LEU A 57 13.98 3.39 -3.03
CA LEU A 57 15.42 3.40 -3.16
C LEU A 57 15.82 3.85 -4.56
N ARG A 58 16.91 4.61 -4.64
CA ARG A 58 17.70 4.76 -5.85
C ARG A 58 18.87 3.78 -5.76
N VAL A 59 18.98 2.91 -6.75
CA VAL A 59 20.06 1.92 -6.89
C VAL A 59 21.02 2.33 -8.00
N SER A 60 22.10 1.56 -8.17
CA SER A 60 23.14 1.72 -9.19
C SER A 60 22.59 2.18 -10.56
N ALA A 61 23.26 3.16 -11.19
CA ALA A 61 22.85 3.85 -12.42
C ALA A 61 21.58 4.75 -12.30
N GLY A 62 21.21 5.14 -11.07
CA GLY A 62 20.13 6.10 -10.83
C GLY A 62 18.71 5.51 -10.94
N ALA A 63 18.59 4.19 -11.12
CA ALA A 63 17.31 3.51 -11.23
C ALA A 63 16.55 3.55 -9.90
N ILE A 64 15.23 3.79 -9.96
CA ILE A 64 14.39 3.92 -8.77
C ILE A 64 13.53 2.67 -8.62
N GLY A 65 13.42 2.14 -7.40
CA GLY A 65 12.59 0.99 -7.08
C GLY A 65 11.92 1.10 -5.72
N VAL A 66 10.77 0.44 -5.58
CA VAL A 66 10.05 0.32 -4.32
C VAL A 66 10.39 -1.04 -3.69
N VAL A 67 10.78 -1.04 -2.42
CA VAL A 67 10.98 -2.28 -1.66
C VAL A 67 9.65 -3.02 -1.52
N ILE A 68 9.57 -4.24 -2.01
CA ILE A 68 8.40 -5.12 -1.90
C ILE A 68 8.66 -6.38 -1.05
N GLU A 69 9.93 -6.67 -0.77
CA GLU A 69 10.36 -7.71 0.17
C GLU A 69 11.67 -7.30 0.83
N VAL A 70 11.86 -7.70 2.09
CA VAL A 70 13.12 -7.59 2.81
C VAL A 70 13.45 -8.94 3.41
N ARG A 71 14.68 -9.41 3.21
CA ARG A 71 15.21 -10.65 3.76
C ARG A 71 15.88 -10.40 5.09
N ALA A 72 16.08 -11.48 5.86
CA ALA A 72 16.74 -11.43 7.16
C ALA A 72 18.21 -10.97 7.08
N ASP A 73 18.86 -11.18 5.94
CA ASP A 73 20.24 -10.74 5.67
C ASP A 73 20.35 -9.25 5.29
N GLY A 74 19.23 -8.52 5.23
CA GLY A 74 19.18 -7.12 4.84
C GLY A 74 19.06 -6.89 3.33
N GLY A 75 19.05 -7.94 2.50
CA GLY A 75 18.74 -7.85 1.08
C GLY A 75 17.28 -7.47 0.83
N ALA A 76 17.00 -6.79 -0.29
CA ALA A 76 15.66 -6.33 -0.63
C ALA A 76 15.27 -6.68 -2.08
N LEU A 77 14.02 -7.09 -2.27
CA LEU A 77 13.41 -7.18 -3.60
C LEU A 77 12.78 -5.83 -3.92
N LEU A 78 13.16 -5.26 -5.05
CA LEU A 78 12.70 -3.97 -5.53
C LEU A 78 11.77 -4.18 -6.72
N ALA A 79 10.59 -3.58 -6.68
CA ALA A 79 9.81 -3.34 -7.89
C ALA A 79 10.33 -2.05 -8.54
N MET A 80 11.07 -2.19 -9.65
CA MET A 80 11.64 -1.05 -10.37
C MET A 80 10.53 -0.20 -10.99
N ALA A 81 10.67 1.13 -10.88
CA ALA A 81 9.73 2.08 -11.46
C ALA A 81 9.71 1.98 -12.99
N CYS A 82 10.89 1.80 -13.61
CA CYS A 82 11.02 1.51 -15.03
C CYS A 82 11.72 0.15 -15.20
N GLY A 83 10.95 -0.94 -15.28
CA GLY A 83 11.48 -2.29 -15.47
C GLY A 83 10.81 -3.35 -14.60
N GLY A 84 11.39 -4.54 -14.51
CA GLY A 84 10.85 -5.66 -13.73
C GLY A 84 11.11 -5.58 -12.22
N GLU A 85 11.14 -6.73 -11.56
CA GLU A 85 11.61 -6.84 -10.19
C GLU A 85 13.13 -7.10 -10.18
N ARG A 86 13.82 -6.63 -9.14
CA ARG A 86 15.27 -6.80 -8.98
C ARG A 86 15.64 -7.01 -7.52
N TRP A 87 16.50 -7.99 -7.26
CA TRP A 87 17.15 -8.14 -5.97
C TRP A 87 18.31 -7.15 -5.82
N ALA A 88 18.35 -6.45 -4.68
CA ALA A 88 19.46 -5.63 -4.22
C ALA A 88 20.06 -6.27 -2.96
N GLY A 89 21.37 -6.46 -2.95
CA GLY A 89 22.09 -7.09 -1.84
C GLY A 89 22.34 -6.11 -0.67
N PRO A 90 22.63 -6.61 0.55
CA PRO A 90 22.82 -5.79 1.74
C PRO A 90 24.02 -4.83 1.69
N GLY A 91 24.94 -5.02 0.73
CA GLY A 91 26.09 -4.13 0.49
C GLY A 91 26.00 -3.32 -0.81
N GLU A 92 24.89 -3.41 -1.55
CA GLU A 92 24.72 -2.58 -2.74
C GLU A 92 24.57 -1.11 -2.30
N ALA A 93 25.26 -0.19 -3.00
CA ALA A 93 25.10 1.24 -2.77
C ALA A 93 23.66 1.66 -3.13
N MET A 94 22.90 2.06 -2.12
CA MET A 94 21.49 2.44 -2.24
C MET A 94 21.26 3.76 -1.52
N GLU A 95 20.58 4.68 -2.18
CA GLU A 95 20.11 5.92 -1.57
C GLU A 95 18.62 5.78 -1.24
N ARG A 96 18.24 5.94 0.03
CA ARG A 96 16.82 5.92 0.43
C ARG A 96 16.20 7.29 0.18
N LEU A 97 15.34 7.37 -0.84
CA LEU A 97 14.66 8.61 -1.24
C LEU A 97 13.47 8.95 -0.33
N GLY A 98 12.85 7.95 0.29
CA GLY A 98 11.66 8.12 1.11
C GLY A 98 10.78 6.88 1.15
N ARG A 99 9.46 7.07 1.33
CA ARG A 99 8.46 6.01 1.19
C ARG A 99 7.44 6.35 0.12
N VAL A 100 6.73 5.34 -0.35
CA VAL A 100 5.53 5.55 -1.15
C VAL A 100 4.51 6.37 -0.34
N LYS A 101 4.11 7.53 -0.86
CA LYS A 101 3.13 8.41 -0.24
C LYS A 101 1.75 7.77 -0.30
N GLY A 102 1.04 7.76 0.83
CA GLY A 102 -0.36 7.31 0.91
C GLY A 102 -0.57 5.80 0.73
N ILE A 103 0.48 5.00 0.53
CA ILE A 103 0.37 3.55 0.32
C ILE A 103 1.19 2.83 1.38
N SER A 104 0.58 1.80 1.99
CA SER A 104 1.22 1.01 3.04
C SER A 104 1.12 -0.48 2.72
N ARG A 105 2.16 -1.22 3.07
CA ARG A 105 2.14 -2.68 2.99
C ARG A 105 1.41 -3.27 4.19
N ILE A 106 0.53 -4.23 3.94
CA ILE A 106 -0.15 -5.03 4.96
C ILE A 106 0.27 -6.48 4.78
N ASP A 107 1.00 -7.01 5.77
CA ASP A 107 1.39 -8.41 5.85
C ASP A 107 0.88 -8.99 7.18
N GLN A 108 -0.32 -9.56 7.15
CA GLN A 108 -0.93 -10.20 8.31
C GLN A 108 -0.68 -11.70 8.28
N ALA A 109 0.12 -12.20 9.23
CA ALA A 109 0.31 -13.64 9.42
C ALA A 109 -1.03 -14.37 9.62
N LYS A 110 -1.09 -15.61 9.15
CA LYS A 110 -2.22 -16.52 9.41
C LYS A 110 -2.30 -16.81 10.90
N LYS A 111 -3.50 -16.70 11.48
CA LYS A 111 -3.77 -16.98 12.90
C LYS A 111 -5.01 -17.85 13.01
N MET A 112 -5.01 -18.78 13.96
CA MET A 112 -6.22 -19.51 14.35
C MET A 112 -6.91 -18.75 15.48
N LEU A 113 -8.14 -18.29 15.25
CA LEU A 113 -8.98 -17.62 16.24
C LEU A 113 -10.32 -18.35 16.30
N GLY A 114 -10.65 -18.93 17.46
CA GLY A 114 -11.92 -19.64 17.67
C GLY A 114 -12.18 -20.78 16.68
N GLY A 115 -11.14 -21.54 16.32
CA GLY A 115 -11.25 -22.65 15.35
C GLY A 115 -11.35 -22.20 13.88
N ARG A 116 -11.32 -20.90 13.60
CA ARG A 116 -11.30 -20.36 12.23
C ARG A 116 -9.92 -19.79 11.90
N VAL A 117 -9.53 -19.94 10.65
CA VAL A 117 -8.37 -19.24 10.09
C VAL A 117 -8.73 -17.78 9.88
N HIS A 118 -8.01 -16.89 10.53
CA HIS A 118 -8.02 -15.45 10.32
C HIS A 118 -6.65 -14.97 9.81
N GLY A 119 -6.61 -13.83 9.13
CA GLY A 119 -5.36 -13.28 8.58
C GLY A 119 -4.99 -13.89 7.22
N SER A 120 -3.69 -13.93 6.91
CA SER A 120 -3.14 -14.21 5.56
C SER A 120 -3.38 -13.10 4.54
N THR A 121 -3.70 -11.89 5.00
CA THR A 121 -3.85 -10.72 4.13
C THR A 121 -2.48 -10.19 3.76
N HIS A 122 -2.14 -10.33 2.49
CA HIS A 122 -0.93 -9.80 1.87
C HIS A 122 -1.37 -8.82 0.80
N ALA A 123 -1.30 -7.53 1.11
CA ALA A 123 -1.90 -6.49 0.27
C ALA A 123 -1.17 -5.15 0.37
N TRP A 124 -1.37 -4.33 -0.64
CA TRP A 124 -1.08 -2.90 -0.58
C TRP A 124 -2.35 -2.14 -0.27
N PHE A 125 -2.30 -1.29 0.75
CA PHE A 125 -3.41 -0.46 1.16
C PHE A 125 -3.15 1.00 0.78
N ALA A 126 -3.93 1.51 -0.16
CA ALA A 126 -3.87 2.90 -0.59
C ALA A 126 -4.88 3.74 0.19
N ARG A 127 -4.44 4.88 0.70
CA ARG A 127 -5.25 5.91 1.36
C ARG A 127 -4.98 7.26 0.72
N VAL A 128 -6.05 7.95 0.40
CA VAL A 128 -6.02 9.32 -0.08
C VAL A 128 -6.65 10.22 0.97
N TYR A 129 -5.94 11.29 1.30
CA TYR A 129 -6.32 12.22 2.34
C TYR A 129 -6.85 13.52 1.74
N ASP A 130 -7.82 14.11 2.43
CA ASP A 130 -8.26 15.50 2.28
C ASP A 130 -7.96 16.20 3.62
N GLY A 131 -6.86 16.95 3.65
CA GLY A 131 -6.23 17.39 4.90
C GLY A 131 -5.86 16.18 5.78
N THR A 132 -6.49 16.09 6.95
CA THR A 132 -6.28 14.98 7.91
C THR A 132 -7.27 13.83 7.75
N LYS A 133 -8.34 14.02 6.96
CA LYS A 133 -9.42 13.04 6.81
C LYS A 133 -9.13 12.10 5.65
N THR A 134 -9.44 10.82 5.80
CA THR A 134 -9.36 9.87 4.68
C THR A 134 -10.55 10.11 3.75
N LYS A 135 -10.28 10.53 2.52
CA LYS A 135 -11.27 10.75 1.46
C LYS A 135 -11.61 9.45 0.73
N ALA A 136 -10.59 8.64 0.45
CA ALA A 136 -10.74 7.39 -0.27
C ALA A 136 -9.70 6.38 0.22
N ALA A 137 -10.05 5.10 0.22
CA ALA A 137 -9.13 4.03 0.55
C ALA A 137 -9.50 2.75 -0.20
N CYS A 138 -8.50 1.96 -0.56
CA CYS A 138 -8.70 0.68 -1.22
C CYS A 138 -7.55 -0.30 -0.89
N SER A 139 -7.86 -1.58 -0.89
CA SER A 139 -6.91 -2.67 -0.64
C SER A 139 -6.70 -3.49 -1.90
N PHE A 140 -5.43 -3.77 -2.20
CA PHE A 140 -4.99 -4.48 -3.40
C PHE A 140 -4.25 -5.75 -2.96
N SER A 141 -4.95 -6.88 -3.01
CA SER A 141 -4.43 -8.19 -2.57
C SER A 141 -3.47 -8.78 -3.59
N ASP A 142 -2.33 -9.30 -3.11
CA ASP A 142 -1.34 -9.99 -3.95
C ASP A 142 -1.95 -11.21 -4.64
N ALA A 143 -2.73 -12.00 -3.91
CA ALA A 143 -3.33 -13.24 -4.42
C ALA A 143 -4.35 -12.97 -5.54
N VAL A 144 -5.07 -11.85 -5.45
CA VAL A 144 -6.08 -11.46 -6.46
C VAL A 144 -5.42 -10.86 -7.70
N LEU A 145 -4.30 -10.16 -7.52
CA LEU A 145 -3.67 -9.37 -8.59
C LEU A 145 -2.44 -10.04 -9.20
N GLY A 146 -2.09 -11.25 -8.77
CA GLY A 146 -0.98 -12.02 -9.34
C GLY A 146 0.39 -11.67 -8.78
N GLY A 147 0.47 -11.10 -7.57
CA GLY A 147 1.72 -10.86 -6.85
C GLY A 147 1.91 -9.43 -6.34
N ARG A 148 3.00 -9.22 -5.60
CA ARG A 148 3.29 -7.97 -4.88
C ARG A 148 3.48 -6.77 -5.79
N ARG A 149 4.22 -6.91 -6.90
CA ARG A 149 4.43 -5.82 -7.86
C ARG A 149 3.12 -5.42 -8.55
N ALA A 150 2.34 -6.39 -9.00
CA ALA A 150 1.06 -6.11 -9.66
C ALA A 150 0.09 -5.40 -8.69
N ALA A 151 -0.01 -5.89 -7.45
CA ALA A 151 -0.79 -5.24 -6.41
C ALA A 151 -0.31 -3.83 -6.08
N LEU A 152 1.02 -3.61 -6.01
CA LEU A 152 1.59 -2.27 -5.82
C LEU A 152 1.25 -1.34 -6.99
N ARG A 153 1.39 -1.80 -8.24
CA ARG A 153 1.04 -1.03 -9.43
C ARG A 153 -0.42 -0.58 -9.41
N ALA A 154 -1.33 -1.50 -9.09
CA ALA A 154 -2.76 -1.18 -8.98
C ALA A 154 -3.03 -0.15 -7.87
N ALA A 155 -2.38 -0.28 -6.72
CA ALA A 155 -2.48 0.67 -5.62
C ALA A 155 -1.95 2.07 -6.00
N LEU A 156 -0.84 2.13 -6.74
CA LEU A 156 -0.26 3.37 -7.27
C LEU A 156 -1.20 4.05 -8.28
N ALA A 157 -1.75 3.29 -9.22
CA ALA A 157 -2.73 3.80 -10.19
C ALA A 157 -3.99 4.34 -9.50
N TYR A 158 -4.49 3.62 -8.49
CA TYR A 158 -5.60 4.10 -7.67
C TYR A 158 -5.26 5.39 -6.95
N HIS A 159 -4.12 5.44 -6.27
CA HIS A 159 -3.70 6.62 -5.52
C HIS A 159 -3.54 7.84 -6.44
N ALA A 160 -2.83 7.68 -7.57
CA ALA A 160 -2.59 8.74 -8.54
C ALA A 160 -3.91 9.34 -9.09
N ALA A 161 -4.91 8.50 -9.38
CA ALA A 161 -6.20 8.95 -9.88
C ALA A 161 -7.03 9.77 -8.86
N HIS A 162 -6.68 9.75 -7.57
CA HIS A 162 -7.49 10.35 -6.51
C HIS A 162 -6.77 11.45 -5.72
N VAL A 163 -5.44 11.45 -5.66
CA VAL A 163 -4.65 12.35 -4.81
C VAL A 163 -4.58 13.79 -5.35
N GLY A 164 -4.89 14.01 -6.64
CA GLY A 164 -4.92 15.35 -7.24
C GLY A 164 -3.57 16.08 -7.22
N LEU A 165 -2.46 15.36 -7.04
CA LEU A 165 -1.11 15.90 -7.11
C LEU A 165 -0.71 16.14 -8.56
N ASP A 166 0.19 17.10 -8.78
CA ASP A 166 0.77 17.30 -10.11
C ASP A 166 1.55 16.04 -10.51
N ALA A 167 1.25 15.53 -11.71
CA ALA A 167 1.93 14.37 -12.27
C ALA A 167 3.44 14.61 -12.45
N SER A 168 3.87 15.87 -12.59
CA SER A 168 5.29 16.25 -12.71
C SER A 168 6.10 15.97 -11.43
N GLU A 169 5.44 15.92 -10.27
CA GLU A 169 6.05 15.60 -8.97
C GLU A 169 6.22 14.08 -8.75
N GLY A 170 5.65 13.28 -9.64
CA GLY A 170 5.62 11.83 -9.55
C GLY A 170 6.60 11.14 -10.51
N ILE A 171 6.94 9.90 -10.20
CA ILE A 171 7.75 9.03 -11.06
C ILE A 171 6.80 8.03 -11.73
N ALA A 172 6.84 7.94 -13.06
CA ALA A 172 6.08 6.93 -13.78
C ALA A 172 6.48 5.52 -13.32
N PHE A 173 5.50 4.66 -13.07
CA PHE A 173 5.69 3.29 -12.62
C PHE A 173 5.14 2.32 -13.67
N ILE A 174 6.02 1.81 -14.53
CA ILE A 174 5.70 1.05 -15.75
C ILE A 174 6.03 -0.43 -15.67
#